data_AF-A0A534PY16-F1
#
_entry.id   AF-A0A534PY16-F1
#
_cell.length_a   1.000
_cell.length_b   1.000
_cell.length_c   1.000
_cell.angle_alpha   90.00
_cell.angle_beta   90.00
_cell.angle_gamma   90.00
#
_symmetry.space_group_name_H-M   'P 1'
#
loop_
_entity.id
_entity.type
_entity.pdbx_description
1 polymer ?
#
loop_
_entity_poly.entity_id
_entity_poly.type
_entity_poly.pdbx_seq_one_letter_code
_entity_poly.pdbx_strand_id
1 'polypeptide(L)' 'MVLGWIVVIAAIVVGVWWLARGLRPSRRNRALEILRQRYARGEISREEYESRRRDLAA' A
#
# COMPACT_ATOMS: atom_id res chain seq x y z
N MET A 1 -10.23 -34.09 16.34
CA MET A 1 -11.14 -32.96 16.06
C MET A 1 -10.43 -31.62 16.08
N VAL A 2 -9.65 -31.31 17.14
CA VAL A 2 -8.92 -30.02 17.27
C VAL A 2 -7.79 -29.84 16.24
N LEU A 3 -7.09 -30.92 15.87
CA LEU A 3 -5.97 -30.87 14.91
C LEU A 3 -6.40 -30.41 13.51
N GLY A 4 -7.61 -30.78 13.07
CA GLY A 4 -8.15 -30.33 11.78
C GLY A 4 -8.46 -28.82 11.76
N TRP A 5 -8.91 -28.27 12.89
CA TRP A 5 -9.16 -26.83 13.03
C TRP A 5 -7.88 -25.99 12.97
N ILE A 6 -6.76 -26.51 13.47
CA ILE A 6 -5.46 -25.83 13.37
C ILE A 6 -5.04 -25.66 11.91
N VAL A 7 -5.24 -26.68 11.07
CA VAL A 7 -4.93 -26.62 9.63
C VAL A 7 -5.82 -25.59 8.92
N VAL A 8 -7.11 -25.56 9.24
CA VAL A 8 -8.04 -24.57 8.68
C VAL A 8 -7.66 -23.15 9.07
N ILE A 9 -7.35 -22.90 10.34
CA ILE A 9 -6.92 -21.59 10.82
C ILE A 9 -5.59 -21.18 10.16
N ALA A 10 -4.63 -22.10 10.05
CA ALA A 10 -3.36 -21.84 9.37
C ALA A 10 -3.58 -21.46 7.90
N ALA A 11 -4.46 -22.17 7.19
CA ALA A 11 -4.81 -21.87 5.80
C ALA A 11 -5.45 -20.48 5.65
N ILE A 12 -6.36 -20.12 6.55
CA ILE A 12 -6.99 -18.79 6.57
C ILE A 12 -5.95 -17.71 6.82
N VAL A 13 -5.08 -17.88 7.82
CA VAL A 13 -4.03 -16.92 8.17
C VAL A 13 -3.07 -16.72 7.00
N VAL A 14 -2.64 -17.80 6.34
CA VAL A 14 -1.77 -17.73 5.17
C VAL A 14 -2.48 -17.03 4.00
N GLY A 15 -3.76 -17.34 3.77
CA GLY A 15 -4.57 -16.70 2.72
C GLY A 15 -4.73 -15.19 2.94
N VAL A 16 -5.07 -14.78 4.17
CA VAL A 16 -5.18 -13.37 4.55
C VAL A 16 -3.82 -12.67 4.46
N TRP A 17 -2.74 -13.34 4.88
CA TRP A 17 -1.40 -12.76 4.80
C TRP A 17 -0.94 -12.55 3.35
N TRP A 18 -1.21 -13.50 2.46
CA TRP A 18 -0.92 -13.37 1.02
C TRP A 18 -1.71 -12.22 0.39
N LEU A 19 -3.00 -12.14 0.71
CA LEU A 19 -3.88 -11.07 0.21
C LEU A 19 -3.41 -9.70 0.74
N ALA A 20 -3.15 -9.59 2.04
CA ALA A 20 -2.62 -8.36 2.66
C ALA A 20 -1.25 -7.95 2.10
N ARG A 21 -0.41 -8.92 1.69
CA ARG A 21 0.89 -8.65 1.07
C ARG A 21 0.75 -8.15 -0.38
N GLY A 22 -0.28 -8.58 -1.11
CA GLY A 22 -0.66 -8.04 -2.42
C GLY A 22 -1.35 -6.67 -2.34
N LEU A 23 -2.10 -6.41 -1.26
CA LEU A 23 -2.72 -5.11 -0.98
C LEU A 23 -1.79 -4.08 -0.36
N ARG A 24 -0.57 -4.46 0.08
CA ARG A 24 0.42 -3.45 0.48
C ARG A 24 0.68 -2.58 -0.74
N PRO A 25 0.30 -1.29 -0.71
CA PRO A 25 0.63 -0.40 -1.80
C PRO A 25 2.14 -0.51 -1.97
N SER A 26 2.57 -0.92 -3.17
CA SER A 26 3.98 -0.88 -3.53
C SER A 26 4.54 0.45 -3.05
N ARG A 27 5.78 0.48 -2.55
CA ARG A 27 6.36 1.67 -1.90
C ARG A 27 6.13 2.96 -2.73
N ARG A 28 6.01 2.81 -4.05
CA ARG A 28 5.55 3.79 -5.05
C ARG A 28 4.13 4.35 -4.82
N ASN A 29 3.10 3.52 -4.62
CA ASN A 29 1.74 3.98 -4.29
C ASN A 29 1.69 4.75 -2.98
N ARG A 30 2.43 4.30 -1.95
CA ARG A 30 2.49 5.02 -0.67
C ARG A 30 3.14 6.40 -0.82
N ALA A 31 4.19 6.51 -1.63
CA ALA A 31 4.83 7.80 -1.93
C ALA A 31 3.91 8.76 -2.68
N LEU A 32 3.17 8.27 -3.68
CA LEU A 32 2.18 9.06 -4.43
C LEU A 32 1.02 9.53 -3.53
N GLU A 33 0.55 8.67 -2.62
CA GLU A 33 -0.52 9.01 -1.68
C GLU A 33 -0.08 10.11 -0.70
N ILE A 34 1.15 10.02 -0.17
CA ILE A 34 1.76 11.07 0.66
C ILE A 34 1.91 12.37 -0.13
N LEU A 35 2.37 12.30 -1.38
CA LEU A 35 2.54 13.47 -2.24
C LEU A 35 1.20 14.17 -2.47
N ARG A 36 0.14 13.42 -2.77
CA ARG A 36 -1.22 13.95 -2.94
C ARG A 36 -1.76 14.57 -1.65
N GLN A 37 -1.47 13.96 -0.50
CA GLN A 37 -1.92 14.47 0.80
C GLN A 37 -1.24 15.80 1.17
N ARG A 38 0.04 15.99 0.80
CA ARG A 38 0.76 17.26 0.99
C ARG A 38 0.28 18.36 0.04
N TYR A 39 -0.02 18.00 -1.21
CA TYR A 39 -0.62 18.93 -2.17
C TYR A 39 -2.00 19.40 -1.70
N ALA A 40 -2.83 18.49 -1.20
CA ALA A 40 -4.14 18.83 -0.63
C ALA A 40 -4.04 19.73 0.61
N ARG A 41 -2.96 19.59 1.40
CA ARG A 41 -2.65 20.48 2.52
C ARG A 41 -2.06 21.82 2.11
N GLY A 42 -1.71 22.00 0.83
CA GLY A 42 -1.05 23.21 0.33
C GLY A 42 0.42 23.31 0.74
N GLU A 43 1.04 22.24 1.26
CA GLU A 43 2.45 22.22 1.68
C GLU A 43 3.42 22.20 0.50
N ILE A 44 2.94 21.88 -0.70
CA ILE A 44 3.72 21.83 -1.94
C ILE A 44 2.96 22.48 -3.09
N SER A 45 3.69 23.12 -4.00
CA SER A 45 3.09 23.74 -5.20
C SER A 45 2.70 22.69 -6.24
N ARG A 46 1.87 23.10 -7.21
CA ARG A 46 1.47 22.23 -8.33
C ARG A 46 2.68 21.79 -9.17
N GLU A 47 3.68 22.63 -9.33
CA GLU A 47 4.91 22.34 -10.08
C GLU A 47 5.75 21.28 -9.37
N GLU A 48 5.94 21.40 -8.05
CA GLU A 48 6.62 20.37 -7.26
C GLU A 48 5.87 19.05 -7.26
N TYR A 49 4.53 19.08 -7.19
CA TYR A 49 3.70 17.89 -7.29
C TYR A 49 3.88 17.19 -8.65
N GLU A 50 3.84 17.93 -9.76
CA GLU A 50 4.02 17.38 -11.11
C GLU A 50 5.41 16.74 -11.30
N SER A 51 6.47 17.43 -10.89
CA SER A 51 7.85 16.92 -10.99
C SER A 51 8.01 15.63 -10.19
N ARG A 52 7.67 15.63 -8.91
CA ARG A 52 7.80 14.45 -8.05
C ARG A 52 6.88 13.31 -8.46
N ARG A 53 5.70 13.61 -9.00
CA ARG A 53 4.79 12.59 -9.53
C ARG A 53 5.38 11.90 -10.76
N ARG A 54 6.07 12.62 -11.66
CA ARG A 54 6.74 12.03 -12.82
C ARG A 54 7.93 11.16 -12.41
N ASP A 55 8.76 11.64 -11.48
CA ASP A 55 9.85 10.85 -10.90
C ASP A 55 9.35 9.56 -10.22
N LEU A 56 8.23 9.64 -9.51
CA LEU A 56 7.62 8.47 -8.87
C LEU A 56 6.87 7.56 -9.85
N ALA A 57 6.54 8.01 -11.06
CA ALA A 57 5.86 7.23 -12.08
C ALA A 57 6.82 6.52 -13.05
N ALA A 58 8.04 7.05 -13.24
CA ALA A 58 9.13 6.45 -14.00
C ALA A 58 9.73 5.27 -13.22
#